data_AF-A0A958UX83-F1
#
_entry.id   AF-A0A958UX83-F1
#
_cell.length_a   1.000
_cell.length_b   1.000
_cell.length_c   1.000
_cell.angle_alpha   90.00
_cell.angle_beta   90.00
_cell.angle_gamma   90.00
#
_symmetry.space_group_name_H-M   'P 1'
#
loop_
_entity.id
_entity.type
_entity.pdbx_description
1 polymer ?
#
loop_
_entity_poly.entity_id
_entity_poly.type
_entity_poly.pdbx_seq_one_letter_code
_entity_poly.pdbx_strand_id
1 'polypeptide(L)'
;MVTLASCGKKSRTYSELTGWRFNDPTYGGFAANTNYQGQKVPPGMVLVEGGTFTMGSVQDDVMFDWNTTPTRQQVRSFFMDEAEVTNLEYLFYLQYLERVYPPSDDNYRKIYQAALPDTLVWRDALGFNELLTETYLRHPSYSDYPVVGVTWLQANEYCKWRTDRVNEKILMDKGVLKPLFEMDSVEVEGKNRFDTETYLANPNLLFDGDEEIYGRGLPDYNTETRKSKKDRKAEAVAADDTDMGDDGATKKSR
;
A
#
# COMPACT_ATOMS: atom_id res chain seq x y z
N MET A 1 -13.67 -44.15 12.02
CA MET A 1 -13.44 -42.98 11.13
C MET A 1 -13.74 -41.74 11.96
N VAL A 2 -12.70 -41.08 12.49
CA VAL A 2 -12.86 -39.89 13.35
C VAL A 2 -12.86 -38.67 12.43
N THR A 3 -14.02 -38.07 12.23
CA THR A 3 -14.16 -36.81 11.48
C THR A 3 -13.81 -35.65 12.40
N LEU A 4 -12.62 -35.07 12.21
CA LEU A 4 -12.26 -33.79 12.81
C LEU A 4 -13.06 -32.68 12.11
N ALA A 5 -14.10 -32.17 12.77
CA ALA A 5 -14.82 -30.99 12.32
C ALA A 5 -13.93 -29.75 12.49
N SER A 6 -13.45 -29.21 11.38
CA SER A 6 -12.73 -27.93 11.33
C SER A 6 -13.64 -26.80 11.77
N CYS A 7 -13.22 -26.03 12.79
CA CYS A 7 -13.97 -24.88 13.28
C CYS A 7 -13.84 -23.72 12.27
N GLY A 8 -14.86 -23.52 11.44
CA GLY A 8 -14.92 -22.40 10.51
C GLY A 8 -14.96 -21.07 11.27
N LYS A 9 -14.11 -20.11 10.88
CA LYS A 9 -14.10 -18.74 11.41
C LYS A 9 -15.44 -18.06 11.11
N LYS A 10 -16.41 -18.13 12.03
CA LYS A 10 -17.67 -17.39 11.91
C LYS A 10 -17.44 -15.94 12.30
N SER A 11 -17.84 -15.02 11.42
CA SER A 11 -17.93 -13.59 11.73
C SER A 11 -18.82 -13.41 12.96
N ARG A 12 -18.28 -12.76 13.99
CA ARG A 12 -18.96 -12.60 15.28
C ARG A 12 -19.95 -11.45 15.19
N THR A 13 -21.24 -11.76 15.13
CA THR A 13 -22.33 -10.77 14.97
C THR A 13 -22.88 -10.24 16.30
N TYR A 14 -22.46 -10.82 17.43
CA TYR A 14 -22.89 -10.42 18.77
C TYR A 14 -21.75 -10.50 19.80
N SER A 15 -21.87 -9.72 20.86
CA SER A 15 -20.96 -9.73 22.00
C SER A 15 -21.19 -10.99 22.83
N GLU A 16 -20.21 -11.89 22.97
CA GLU A 16 -20.35 -13.05 23.88
C GLU A 16 -20.36 -12.66 25.36
N LEU A 17 -19.83 -11.48 25.72
CA LEU A 17 -19.81 -11.01 27.11
C LEU A 17 -21.16 -10.46 27.56
N THR A 18 -21.90 -9.85 26.63
CA THR A 18 -23.11 -9.09 26.96
C THR A 18 -24.37 -9.54 26.20
N GLY A 19 -24.23 -10.32 25.13
CA GLY A 19 -25.32 -10.79 24.27
C GLY A 19 -25.84 -9.76 23.25
N TRP A 20 -25.29 -8.53 23.24
CA TRP A 20 -25.73 -7.47 22.34
C TRP A 20 -25.25 -7.68 20.91
N ARG A 21 -26.08 -7.33 19.93
CA ARG A 21 -25.72 -7.42 18.51
C ARG A 21 -24.87 -6.22 18.09
N PHE A 22 -23.89 -6.49 17.24
CA PHE A 22 -23.06 -5.45 16.63
C PHE A 22 -23.69 -4.96 15.33
N ASN A 23 -23.46 -3.70 14.98
CA ASN A 23 -23.94 -3.03 13.75
C ASN A 23 -25.47 -2.94 13.59
N ASP A 24 -26.25 -3.21 14.62
CA ASP A 24 -27.71 -3.05 14.57
C ASP A 24 -28.12 -1.61 14.99
N PRO A 25 -28.79 -0.84 14.13
CA PRO A 25 -29.23 0.53 14.45
C PRO A 25 -30.21 0.60 15.62
N THR A 26 -31.00 -0.46 15.83
CA THR A 26 -31.99 -0.57 16.93
C THR A 26 -31.36 -0.62 18.31
N TYR A 27 -30.11 -1.09 18.42
CA TYR A 27 -29.43 -1.33 19.69
C TYR A 27 -28.29 -0.32 19.94
N GLY A 28 -28.44 0.90 19.43
CA GLY A 28 -27.46 1.98 19.63
C GLY A 28 -26.35 2.03 18.57
N GLY A 29 -26.40 1.17 17.54
CA GLY A 29 -25.52 1.28 16.37
C GLY A 29 -24.04 1.07 16.68
N PHE A 30 -23.71 0.23 17.66
CA PHE A 30 -22.32 -0.08 18.01
C PHE A 30 -21.60 -0.72 16.83
N ALA A 31 -20.71 0.06 16.20
CA ALA A 31 -19.99 -0.37 15.01
C ALA A 31 -18.84 -1.34 15.38
N ALA A 32 -18.93 -2.59 14.94
CA ALA A 32 -17.83 -3.54 15.02
C ALA A 32 -17.51 -4.07 13.62
N ASN A 33 -16.23 -4.11 13.25
CA ASN A 33 -15.82 -4.70 11.99
C ASN A 33 -15.76 -6.22 12.09
N THR A 34 -16.92 -6.86 11.99
CA THR A 34 -17.09 -8.31 12.13
C THR A 34 -16.50 -9.08 10.94
N ASN A 35 -16.15 -8.40 9.84
CA ASN A 35 -15.67 -8.99 8.59
C ASN A 35 -14.18 -8.68 8.32
N TYR A 36 -13.39 -8.41 9.36
CA TYR A 36 -11.96 -8.15 9.21
C TYR A 36 -11.21 -9.39 8.71
N GLN A 37 -10.71 -9.32 7.48
CA GLN A 37 -10.00 -10.44 6.82
C GLN A 37 -8.52 -10.54 7.22
N GLY A 38 -8.04 -9.71 8.16
CA GLY A 38 -6.62 -9.61 8.48
C GLY A 38 -5.85 -8.72 7.51
N GLN A 39 -4.57 -8.55 7.81
CA GLN A 39 -3.62 -7.90 6.91
C GLN A 39 -3.28 -8.86 5.76
N LYS A 40 -3.51 -8.43 4.52
CA LYS A 40 -3.05 -9.20 3.35
C LYS A 40 -1.54 -9.04 3.20
N VAL A 41 -0.88 -10.14 2.83
CA VAL A 41 0.55 -10.16 2.53
C VAL A 41 0.80 -9.40 1.23
N PRO A 42 1.76 -8.46 1.17
CA PRO A 42 2.16 -7.82 -0.07
C PRO A 42 2.72 -8.85 -1.08
N PRO A 43 2.64 -8.58 -2.39
CA PRO A 43 3.16 -9.49 -3.40
C PRO A 43 4.68 -9.66 -3.28
N GLY A 44 5.16 -10.91 -3.33
CA GLY A 44 6.58 -11.26 -3.26
C GLY A 44 7.22 -11.09 -1.88
N MET A 45 6.41 -10.86 -0.83
CA MET A 45 6.88 -10.73 0.54
C MET A 45 6.43 -11.89 1.43
N VAL A 46 7.22 -12.17 2.45
CA VAL A 46 6.95 -13.10 3.53
C VAL A 46 6.80 -12.37 4.86
N LEU A 47 5.87 -12.83 5.70
CA LEU A 47 5.71 -12.34 7.07
C LEU A 47 6.83 -12.90 7.95
N VAL A 48 7.63 -12.01 8.53
CA VAL A 48 8.57 -12.33 9.61
C VAL A 48 7.85 -12.12 10.93
N GLU A 49 7.69 -13.20 11.70
CA GLU A 49 7.02 -13.14 12.99
C GLU A 49 7.83 -12.32 14.00
N GLY A 50 7.13 -11.49 14.77
CA GLY A 50 7.75 -10.71 15.83
C GLY A 50 8.10 -11.59 17.02
N GLY A 51 9.26 -11.34 17.63
CA GLY A 51 9.76 -12.15 18.72
C GLY A 51 11.03 -11.59 19.33
N THR A 52 11.59 -12.33 20.28
CA THR A 52 12.90 -12.07 20.83
C THR A 52 13.89 -13.08 20.27
N PHE A 53 15.04 -12.61 19.82
CA PHE A 53 16.13 -13.48 19.38
C PHE A 53 17.46 -12.95 19.90
N THR A 54 18.47 -13.82 19.94
CA THR A 54 19.82 -13.45 20.31
C THR A 54 20.60 -13.13 19.04
N MET A 55 21.02 -11.88 18.89
CA MET A 55 21.80 -11.38 17.76
C MET A 55 23.30 -11.48 18.08
N GLY A 56 24.06 -12.10 17.18
CA GLY A 56 25.49 -12.33 17.31
C GLY A 56 25.85 -13.82 17.36
N SER A 57 27.13 -14.14 17.18
CA SER A 57 27.64 -15.50 17.34
C SER A 57 27.41 -15.98 18.77
N VAL A 58 26.80 -17.15 18.90
CA VAL A 58 26.58 -17.83 20.19
C VAL A 58 27.63 -18.94 20.39
N GLN A 59 28.40 -19.26 19.34
CA GLN A 59 29.42 -20.31 19.36
C GLN A 59 30.81 -19.69 19.63
N ASP A 60 31.57 -20.37 20.49
CA ASP A 60 32.96 -20.01 20.77
C ASP A 60 33.80 -20.18 19.50
N ASP A 61 34.41 -19.09 19.05
CA ASP A 61 35.46 -19.14 18.02
C ASP A 61 36.73 -19.72 18.65
N VAL A 62 37.36 -20.68 17.97
CA VAL A 62 38.59 -21.36 18.40
C VAL A 62 39.75 -20.35 18.57
N MET A 63 39.68 -19.20 17.89
CA MET A 63 40.68 -18.13 17.98
C MET A 63 40.39 -17.09 19.08
N PHE A 64 39.33 -17.25 19.88
CA PHE A 64 38.94 -16.35 20.97
C PHE A 64 38.89 -14.86 20.59
N ASP A 65 38.55 -14.55 19.33
CA ASP A 65 38.45 -13.16 18.89
C ASP A 65 37.19 -12.50 19.49
N TRP A 66 37.35 -11.46 20.29
CA TRP A 66 36.26 -10.76 20.98
C TRP A 66 35.56 -9.74 20.08
N ASN A 67 35.08 -10.18 18.92
CA ASN A 67 34.46 -9.30 17.94
C ASN A 67 32.93 -9.41 17.88
N THR A 68 32.31 -10.23 18.72
CA THR A 68 30.84 -10.36 18.76
C THR A 68 30.34 -10.79 20.14
N THR A 69 29.73 -9.85 20.88
CA THR A 69 28.98 -10.18 22.10
C THR A 69 27.51 -10.42 21.74
N PRO A 70 26.94 -11.61 22.00
CA PRO A 70 25.55 -11.88 21.68
C PRO A 70 24.61 -10.99 22.52
N THR A 71 23.74 -10.24 21.86
CA THR A 71 22.75 -9.36 22.51
C THR A 71 21.33 -9.84 22.22
N ARG A 72 20.45 -9.85 23.23
CA ARG A 72 19.04 -10.17 23.02
C ARG A 72 18.31 -8.95 22.45
N GLN A 73 17.73 -9.10 21.27
CA GLN A 73 16.96 -8.07 20.59
C GLN A 73 15.49 -8.49 20.49
N GLN A 74 14.60 -7.50 20.55
CA GLN A 74 13.17 -7.69 20.32
C GLN A 74 12.76 -6.97 19.05
N VAL A 75 12.12 -7.69 18.12
CA VAL A 75 11.68 -7.13 16.84
C VAL A 75 10.18 -7.38 16.67
N ARG A 76 9.46 -6.35 16.20
CA ARG A 76 8.03 -6.45 15.87
C ARG A 76 7.86 -7.26 14.58
N SER A 77 6.69 -7.82 14.33
CA SER A 77 6.42 -8.50 13.05
C SER A 77 6.46 -7.51 11.89
N PHE A 78 7.12 -7.88 10.79
CA PHE A 78 7.19 -7.07 9.57
C PHE A 78 7.25 -7.98 8.34
N PHE A 79 7.10 -7.39 7.15
CA PHE A 79 7.22 -8.11 5.89
C PHE A 79 8.61 -7.90 5.28
N MET A 80 9.19 -8.95 4.72
CA MET A 80 10.46 -8.91 3.98
C MET A 80 10.26 -9.57 2.62
N ASP A 81 10.98 -9.11 1.60
CA ASP A 81 10.98 -9.76 0.29
C ASP A 81 11.53 -11.19 0.40
N GLU A 82 10.93 -12.13 -0.33
CA GLU A 82 11.33 -13.54 -0.32
C GLU A 82 12.69 -13.78 -1.00
N ALA A 83 12.99 -12.99 -2.03
CA ALA A 83 14.22 -13.05 -2.82
C ALA A 83 14.75 -11.63 -3.11
N GLU A 84 15.98 -11.54 -3.57
CA GLU A 84 16.57 -10.28 -4.01
C GLU A 84 15.83 -9.68 -5.21
N VAL A 85 15.98 -8.37 -5.39
CA VAL A 85 15.45 -7.67 -6.57
C VAL A 85 16.18 -8.14 -7.81
N THR A 86 15.42 -8.63 -8.80
CA THR A 86 15.98 -9.13 -10.07
C THR A 86 16.29 -7.99 -11.03
N ASN A 87 17.14 -8.27 -12.03
CA ASN A 87 17.43 -7.33 -13.11
C ASN A 87 16.17 -6.93 -13.87
N LEU A 88 15.23 -7.86 -14.10
CA LEU A 88 13.97 -7.57 -14.78
C LEU A 88 13.09 -6.58 -14.01
N GLU A 89 12.94 -6.75 -12.70
CA GLU A 89 12.18 -5.84 -11.85
C GLU A 89 12.84 -4.45 -11.79
N TYR A 90 14.17 -4.40 -11.76
CA TYR A 90 14.91 -3.15 -11.82
C TYR A 90 14.80 -2.45 -13.18
N LEU A 91 14.80 -3.20 -14.29
CA LEU A 91 14.55 -2.64 -15.62
C LEU A 91 13.12 -2.08 -15.73
N PHE A 92 12.14 -2.74 -15.13
CA PHE A 92 10.77 -2.21 -15.03
C PHE A 92 10.74 -0.86 -14.29
N TYR A 93 11.49 -0.73 -13.19
CA TYR A 93 11.68 0.55 -12.52
C TYR A 93 12.30 1.62 -13.43
N LEU A 94 13.38 1.30 -14.15
CA LEU A 94 14.02 2.23 -15.08
C LEU A 94 13.08 2.66 -16.21
N GLN A 95 12.30 1.73 -16.78
CA GLN A 95 11.32 2.02 -17.81
C GLN A 95 10.19 2.94 -17.29
N TYR A 96 9.74 2.71 -16.06
CA TYR A 96 8.80 3.61 -15.40
C TYR A 96 9.38 5.02 -15.25
N LEU A 97 10.63 5.14 -14.77
CA LEU A 97 11.29 6.44 -14.62
C LEU A 97 11.43 7.16 -15.97
N GLU A 98 11.79 6.46 -17.04
CA GLU A 98 11.89 7.05 -18.38
C GLU A 98 10.55 7.59 -18.88
N ARG A 99 9.44 6.92 -18.56
CA ARG A 99 8.09 7.34 -18.95
C ARG A 99 7.55 8.50 -18.13
N VAL A 100 7.76 8.49 -16.80
CA VAL A 100 7.25 9.54 -15.90
C VAL A 100 8.18 10.77 -15.86
N TYR A 101 9.47 10.57 -16.11
CA TYR A 101 10.47 11.63 -16.15
C TYR A 101 11.21 11.58 -17.49
N PRO A 102 10.58 12.06 -18.57
CA PRO A 102 11.16 12.00 -19.90
C PRO A 102 12.54 12.70 -19.92
N PRO A 103 13.58 12.06 -20.48
CA PRO A 103 14.89 12.68 -20.59
C PRO A 103 14.93 13.85 -21.58
N SER A 104 13.87 14.01 -22.37
CA SER A 104 13.63 15.17 -23.25
C SER A 104 13.61 16.49 -22.48
N ASP A 105 13.14 16.47 -21.23
CA ASP A 105 13.08 17.65 -20.38
C ASP A 105 14.40 17.84 -19.62
N ASP A 106 14.97 19.05 -19.75
CA ASP A 106 16.23 19.39 -19.09
C ASP A 106 16.18 19.26 -17.56
N ASN A 107 15.01 19.46 -16.96
CA ASN A 107 14.79 19.32 -15.52
C ASN A 107 14.91 17.86 -15.04
N TYR A 108 14.58 16.89 -15.90
CA TYR A 108 14.42 15.49 -15.53
C TYR A 108 15.51 14.58 -16.08
N ARG A 109 16.27 15.05 -17.08
CA ARG A 109 17.36 14.33 -17.74
C ARG A 109 18.33 13.59 -16.80
N LYS A 110 18.62 14.15 -15.63
CA LYS A 110 19.56 13.55 -14.66
C LYS A 110 18.94 12.46 -13.77
N ILE A 111 17.61 12.39 -13.66
CA ILE A 111 16.93 11.43 -12.78
C ILE A 111 17.17 10.01 -13.27
N TYR A 112 16.92 9.75 -14.55
CA TYR A 112 17.15 8.44 -15.15
C TYR A 112 18.62 8.02 -15.04
N GLN A 113 19.55 8.93 -15.38
CA GLN A 113 20.99 8.66 -15.30
C GLN A 113 21.44 8.34 -13.87
N ALA A 114 20.87 9.02 -12.86
CA ALA A 114 21.18 8.78 -11.46
C ALA A 114 20.62 7.44 -10.95
N ALA A 115 19.58 6.89 -11.58
CA ALA A 115 19.02 5.59 -11.23
C ALA A 115 19.73 4.41 -11.93
N LEU A 116 20.59 4.65 -12.93
CA LEU A 116 21.31 3.57 -13.59
C LEU A 116 22.33 2.92 -12.65
N PRO A 117 22.37 1.58 -12.55
CA PRO A 117 23.40 0.87 -11.79
C PRO A 117 24.77 1.04 -12.44
N ASP A 118 25.82 0.99 -11.62
CA ASP A 118 27.19 0.96 -12.12
C ASP A 118 27.52 -0.43 -12.71
N THR A 119 27.62 -0.47 -14.04
CA THR A 119 27.97 -1.70 -14.78
C THR A 119 29.46 -2.02 -14.75
N LEU A 120 30.31 -1.05 -14.37
CA LEU A 120 31.77 -1.23 -14.31
C LEU A 120 32.21 -2.06 -13.10
N VAL A 121 31.31 -2.40 -12.19
CA VAL A 121 31.56 -3.30 -11.06
C VAL A 121 32.13 -4.66 -11.49
N TRP A 122 31.84 -5.10 -12.71
CA TRP A 122 32.34 -6.35 -13.28
C TRP A 122 33.75 -6.26 -13.86
N ARG A 123 34.29 -5.05 -14.05
CA ARG A 123 35.62 -4.87 -14.60
C ARG A 123 36.68 -5.21 -13.57
N ASP A 124 37.54 -6.15 -13.93
CA ASP A 124 38.76 -6.44 -13.21
C ASP A 124 39.93 -6.47 -14.21
N ALA A 125 41.09 -5.95 -13.80
CA ALA A 125 42.25 -5.78 -14.69
C ALA A 125 42.79 -7.13 -15.20
N LEU A 126 42.55 -8.22 -14.47
CA LEU A 126 42.98 -9.58 -14.81
C LEU A 126 41.81 -10.54 -15.09
N GLY A 127 40.57 -10.06 -15.02
CA GLY A 127 39.35 -10.88 -15.14
C GLY A 127 38.80 -10.93 -16.58
N PHE A 128 38.21 -12.06 -16.95
CA PHE A 128 37.52 -12.25 -18.24
C PHE A 128 36.01 -11.92 -18.15
N ASN A 129 35.66 -10.80 -17.51
CA ASN A 129 34.27 -10.44 -17.19
C ASN A 129 33.72 -9.27 -18.02
N GLU A 130 34.43 -8.80 -19.05
CA GLU A 130 34.02 -7.65 -19.87
C GLU A 130 32.62 -7.83 -20.49
N LEU A 131 32.26 -9.08 -20.83
CA LEU A 131 30.93 -9.38 -21.37
C LEU A 131 29.81 -9.06 -20.35
N LEU A 132 30.06 -9.26 -19.05
CA LEU A 132 29.06 -9.01 -18.01
C LEU A 132 28.80 -7.51 -17.83
N THR A 133 29.79 -6.65 -18.07
CA THR A 133 29.61 -5.19 -18.04
C THR A 133 28.53 -4.73 -19.01
N GLU A 134 28.45 -5.34 -20.20
CA GLU A 134 27.47 -4.95 -21.22
C GLU A 134 26.16 -5.73 -21.11
N THR A 135 26.24 -7.01 -20.75
CA THR A 135 25.10 -7.94 -20.87
C THR A 135 24.35 -8.16 -19.57
N TYR A 136 24.97 -8.03 -18.39
CA TYR A 136 24.36 -8.50 -17.13
C TYR A 136 23.02 -7.85 -16.83
N LEU A 137 22.92 -6.52 -16.94
CA LEU A 137 21.68 -5.81 -16.63
C LEU A 137 20.60 -5.98 -17.71
N ARG A 138 20.99 -6.11 -18.98
CA ARG A 138 20.09 -5.94 -20.14
C ARG A 138 19.75 -7.23 -20.87
N HIS A 139 20.57 -8.26 -20.75
CA HIS A 139 20.39 -9.48 -21.54
C HIS A 139 19.33 -10.39 -20.92
N PRO A 140 18.41 -10.98 -21.71
CA PRO A 140 17.33 -11.82 -21.18
C PRO A 140 17.80 -13.01 -20.34
N SER A 141 18.96 -13.59 -20.63
CA SER A 141 19.51 -14.71 -19.83
C SER A 141 19.83 -14.34 -18.39
N TYR A 142 19.98 -13.05 -18.07
CA TYR A 142 20.26 -12.57 -16.72
C TYR A 142 19.04 -11.87 -16.09
N SER A 143 17.84 -11.99 -16.66
CA SER A 143 16.63 -11.31 -16.18
C SER A 143 16.30 -11.62 -14.72
N ASP A 144 16.49 -12.87 -14.32
CA ASP A 144 16.08 -13.40 -13.01
C ASP A 144 17.22 -13.35 -11.99
N TYR A 145 18.38 -12.82 -12.38
CA TYR A 145 19.54 -12.66 -11.51
C TYR A 145 19.39 -11.38 -10.67
N PRO A 146 19.99 -11.32 -9.48
CA PRO A 146 19.92 -10.14 -8.63
C PRO A 146 20.58 -8.94 -9.31
N VAL A 147 20.04 -7.75 -9.08
CA VAL A 147 20.65 -6.51 -9.56
C VAL A 147 21.94 -6.21 -8.80
N VAL A 148 23.00 -5.83 -9.52
CA VAL A 148 24.34 -5.55 -8.98
C VAL A 148 24.79 -4.15 -9.41
N GLY A 149 25.66 -3.52 -8.63
CA GLY A 149 26.17 -2.17 -8.93
C GLY A 149 25.25 -1.04 -8.48
N VAL A 150 24.36 -1.32 -7.52
CA VAL A 150 23.40 -0.35 -6.99
C VAL A 150 23.93 0.26 -5.68
N THR A 151 23.86 1.58 -5.57
CA THR A 151 24.21 2.31 -4.34
C THR A 151 23.08 2.26 -3.31
N TRP A 152 23.41 2.51 -2.04
CA TRP A 152 22.39 2.55 -0.97
C TRP A 152 21.27 3.57 -1.24
N LEU A 153 21.61 4.73 -1.81
CA LEU A 153 20.62 5.76 -2.17
C LEU A 153 19.68 5.27 -3.27
N GLN A 154 20.22 4.65 -4.33
CA GLN A 154 19.41 4.09 -5.41
C GLN A 154 18.48 2.97 -4.90
N ALA A 155 18.98 2.11 -4.00
CA ALA A 155 18.16 1.06 -3.39
C ALA A 155 17.00 1.64 -2.56
N ASN A 156 17.25 2.72 -1.80
CA ASN A 156 16.21 3.38 -1.02
C ASN A 156 15.13 4.03 -1.91
N GLU A 157 15.52 4.70 -3.00
CA GLU A 157 14.57 5.28 -3.96
C GLU A 157 13.76 4.22 -4.70
N TYR A 158 14.37 3.07 -5.02
CA TYR A 158 13.65 1.91 -5.55
C TYR A 158 12.58 1.41 -4.58
N CYS A 159 12.89 1.28 -3.29
CA CYS A 159 11.93 0.84 -2.27
C CYS A 159 10.74 1.80 -2.11
N LYS A 160 10.99 3.12 -2.17
CA LYS A 160 9.92 4.14 -2.16
C LYS A 160 9.02 3.98 -3.37
N TRP A 161 9.61 3.95 -4.57
CA TRP A 161 8.87 3.76 -5.82
C TRP A 161 8.03 2.47 -5.81
N ARG A 162 8.61 1.35 -5.38
CA ARG A 162 7.90 0.07 -5.30
C ARG A 162 6.68 0.16 -4.39
N THR A 163 6.83 0.83 -3.25
CA THR A 163 5.72 1.05 -2.31
C THR A 163 4.57 1.81 -2.99
N ASP A 164 4.88 2.88 -3.71
CA ASP A 164 3.89 3.65 -4.45
C ASP A 164 3.21 2.84 -5.55
N ARG A 165 3.97 2.08 -6.34
CA ARG A 165 3.42 1.23 -7.42
C ARG A 165 2.52 0.12 -6.90
N VAL A 166 2.91 -0.54 -5.81
CA VAL A 166 2.09 -1.61 -5.20
C VAL A 166 0.79 -1.03 -4.66
N ASN A 167 0.84 0.12 -3.98
CA ASN A 167 -0.34 0.77 -3.43
C ASN A 167 -1.29 1.26 -4.53
N GLU A 168 -0.74 1.87 -5.58
CA GLU A 168 -1.49 2.29 -6.75
C GLU A 168 -2.21 1.09 -7.40
N LYS A 169 -1.50 -0.02 -7.65
CA LYS A 169 -2.09 -1.25 -8.18
C LYS A 169 -3.22 -1.79 -7.30
N ILE A 170 -3.04 -1.79 -5.97
CA ILE A 170 -4.08 -2.20 -5.02
C ILE A 170 -5.32 -1.30 -5.12
N LEU A 171 -5.14 0.00 -5.36
CA LEU A 171 -6.25 0.94 -5.53
C LEU A 171 -6.96 0.74 -6.88
N MET A 172 -6.21 0.43 -7.94
CA MET A 172 -6.76 0.05 -9.25
C MET A 172 -7.57 -1.24 -9.16
N ASP A 173 -7.03 -2.28 -8.53
CA ASP A 173 -7.70 -3.58 -8.34
C ASP A 173 -9.01 -3.46 -7.54
N LYS A 174 -9.06 -2.49 -6.61
CA LYS A 174 -10.28 -2.16 -5.84
C LYS A 174 -11.27 -1.29 -6.63
N GLY A 175 -10.88 -0.78 -7.80
CA GLY A 175 -11.65 0.14 -8.62
C GLY A 175 -11.78 1.54 -8.01
N VAL A 176 -10.85 1.93 -7.13
CA VAL A 176 -10.80 3.28 -6.56
C VAL A 176 -10.14 4.22 -7.56
N LEU A 177 -9.02 3.81 -8.13
CA LEU A 177 -8.33 4.52 -9.21
C LEU A 177 -8.62 3.81 -10.54
N LYS A 178 -8.77 4.59 -11.60
CA LYS A 178 -8.75 4.08 -12.98
C LYS A 178 -7.30 3.84 -13.44
N PRO A 179 -7.07 3.00 -14.47
CA PRO A 179 -5.73 2.75 -15.00
C PRO A 179 -5.17 4.02 -15.64
N LEU A 180 -4.30 4.74 -14.91
CA LEU A 180 -3.82 6.07 -15.29
C LEU A 180 -3.15 6.11 -16.67
N PHE A 181 -2.40 5.08 -17.04
CA PHE A 181 -1.68 5.03 -18.31
C PHE A 181 -2.57 4.69 -19.52
N GLU A 182 -3.81 4.28 -19.31
CA GLU A 182 -4.79 4.05 -20.39
C GLU A 182 -5.66 5.30 -20.64
N MET A 183 -5.60 6.29 -19.76
CA MET A 183 -6.44 7.47 -19.81
C MET A 183 -5.75 8.56 -20.63
N ASP A 184 -6.44 9.05 -21.66
CA ASP A 184 -5.94 10.17 -22.47
C ASP A 184 -6.06 11.52 -21.75
N SER A 185 -6.83 11.59 -20.65
CA SER A 185 -7.10 12.84 -19.94
C SER A 185 -6.01 13.24 -18.93
N VAL A 186 -5.12 12.32 -18.55
CA VAL A 186 -4.12 12.57 -17.50
C VAL A 186 -2.74 12.16 -17.98
N GLU A 187 -1.84 13.15 -18.04
CA GLU A 187 -0.42 12.91 -18.31
C GLU A 187 0.30 12.61 -16.99
N VAL A 188 0.76 11.36 -16.83
CA VAL A 188 1.48 10.91 -15.64
C VAL A 188 2.95 11.31 -15.75
N GLU A 189 3.23 12.62 -15.67
CA GLU A 189 4.57 13.17 -15.84
C GLU A 189 5.02 14.04 -14.65
N GLY A 190 6.28 13.87 -14.26
CA GLY A 190 6.95 14.67 -13.25
C GLY A 190 6.28 14.64 -11.87
N LYS A 191 5.55 15.73 -11.56
CA LYS A 191 4.83 15.88 -10.29
C LYS A 191 3.50 15.13 -10.28
N ASN A 192 2.90 14.90 -11.44
CA ASN A 192 1.60 14.26 -11.58
C ASN A 192 1.76 12.75 -11.60
N ARG A 193 2.18 12.20 -10.46
CA ARG A 193 2.34 10.75 -10.24
C ARG A 193 1.67 10.35 -8.93
N PHE A 194 1.33 9.06 -8.82
CA PHE A 194 0.84 8.54 -7.55
C PHE A 194 1.95 8.53 -6.49
N ASP A 195 1.67 9.14 -5.34
CA ASP A 195 2.50 9.11 -4.14
C ASP A 195 1.62 8.69 -2.95
N THR A 196 2.07 7.66 -2.23
CA THR A 196 1.33 7.10 -1.09
C THR A 196 1.13 8.14 0.02
N GLU A 197 2.13 8.97 0.31
CA GLU A 197 2.07 9.92 1.42
C GLU A 197 1.04 11.01 1.14
N THR A 198 1.03 11.54 -0.09
CA THR A 198 0.03 12.55 -0.52
C THR A 198 -1.38 11.97 -0.51
N TYR A 199 -1.55 10.75 -1.01
CA TYR A 199 -2.84 10.07 -1.00
C TYR A 199 -3.39 9.85 0.43
N LEU A 200 -2.53 9.49 1.38
CA LEU A 200 -2.93 9.33 2.78
C LEU A 200 -3.24 10.67 3.47
N ALA A 201 -2.49 11.73 3.14
CA ALA A 201 -2.68 13.06 3.71
C ALA A 201 -3.97 13.71 3.19
N ASN A 202 -4.12 13.78 1.87
CA ASN A 202 -5.34 14.25 1.22
C ASN A 202 -5.38 13.73 -0.23
N PRO A 203 -6.30 12.80 -0.54
CA PRO A 203 -6.44 12.28 -1.90
C PRO A 203 -6.70 13.35 -2.96
N ASN A 204 -7.33 14.48 -2.60
CA ASN A 204 -7.64 15.56 -3.54
C ASN A 204 -6.40 16.33 -4.02
N LEU A 205 -5.24 16.18 -3.37
CA LEU A 205 -4.00 16.83 -3.81
C LEU A 205 -3.28 16.04 -4.90
N LEU A 206 -3.73 14.81 -5.15
CA LEU A 206 -3.15 13.96 -6.17
C LEU A 206 -3.64 14.41 -7.55
N PHE A 207 -2.73 14.43 -8.52
CA PHE A 207 -3.03 14.81 -9.92
C PHE A 207 -3.78 16.14 -10.05
N ASP A 208 -3.29 17.18 -9.37
CA ASP A 208 -3.88 18.53 -9.39
C ASP A 208 -5.37 18.61 -8.99
N GLY A 209 -5.92 17.55 -8.38
CA GLY A 209 -7.31 17.47 -7.92
C GLY A 209 -8.30 16.95 -8.96
N ASP A 210 -7.83 16.31 -10.04
CA ASP A 210 -8.69 15.74 -11.08
C ASP A 210 -9.53 14.57 -10.55
N GLU A 211 -10.83 14.83 -10.38
CA GLU A 211 -11.78 13.84 -9.84
C GLU A 211 -12.05 12.67 -10.81
N GLU A 212 -11.80 12.84 -12.11
CA GLU A 212 -12.07 11.84 -13.15
C GLU A 212 -11.27 10.54 -12.98
N ILE A 213 -10.13 10.65 -12.29
CA ILE A 213 -9.20 9.57 -11.98
C ILE A 213 -9.84 8.54 -11.03
N TYR A 214 -10.81 8.99 -10.23
CA TYR A 214 -11.42 8.17 -9.20
C TYR A 214 -12.68 7.48 -9.71
N GLY A 215 -12.66 6.15 -9.77
CA GLY A 215 -13.77 5.33 -10.28
C GLY A 215 -14.98 5.25 -9.33
N ARG A 216 -14.74 5.23 -8.01
CA ARG A 216 -15.79 5.11 -6.98
C ARG A 216 -16.15 6.43 -6.28
N GLY A 217 -15.63 7.55 -6.75
CA GLY A 217 -15.66 8.83 -6.04
C GLY A 217 -14.79 8.79 -4.78
N LEU A 218 -14.20 9.93 -4.42
CA LEU A 218 -13.31 10.00 -3.27
C LEU A 218 -14.10 9.75 -1.97
N PRO A 219 -13.52 9.05 -0.97
CA PRO A 219 -14.08 9.08 0.37
C PRO A 219 -14.11 10.53 0.84
N ASP A 220 -15.30 11.04 1.14
CA ASP A 220 -15.48 12.41 1.60
C ASP A 220 -14.83 12.54 3.00
N TYR A 221 -13.59 13.02 3.06
CA TYR A 221 -12.79 13.19 4.29
C TYR A 221 -13.13 14.49 5.02
N ASN A 222 -13.88 15.39 4.39
CA ASN A 222 -14.27 16.64 5.01
C ASN A 222 -15.30 16.36 6.14
N THR A 223 -14.87 16.55 7.39
CA THR A 223 -15.68 16.30 8.59
C THR A 223 -16.87 17.27 8.68
N GLU A 224 -16.79 18.42 8.02
CA GLU A 224 -17.85 19.44 7.98
C GLU A 224 -19.03 19.03 7.07
N THR A 225 -18.78 18.42 5.91
CA THR A 225 -19.85 17.87 5.06
C THR A 225 -20.52 16.67 5.72
N ARG A 226 -19.79 15.88 6.52
CA ARG A 226 -20.38 14.79 7.32
C ARG A 226 -21.32 15.30 8.42
N LYS A 227 -20.96 16.40 9.11
CA LYS A 227 -21.87 17.07 10.04
C LYS A 227 -23.10 17.63 9.30
N SER A 228 -22.91 18.45 8.27
CA SER A 228 -24.04 19.07 7.54
C SER A 228 -24.98 18.07 6.86
N LYS A 229 -24.47 16.91 6.42
CA LYS A 229 -25.28 15.83 5.82
C LYS A 229 -26.00 15.01 6.89
N LYS A 230 -25.44 14.88 8.09
CA LYS A 230 -26.10 14.26 9.26
C LYS A 230 -27.17 15.19 9.84
N ASP A 231 -26.89 16.48 9.91
CA ASP A 231 -27.79 17.51 10.43
C ASP A 231 -29.00 17.68 9.49
N ARG A 232 -28.77 17.80 8.17
CA ARG A 232 -29.85 17.82 7.16
C ARG A 232 -30.72 16.56 7.15
N LYS A 233 -30.14 15.40 7.47
CA LYS A 233 -30.86 14.13 7.55
C LYS A 233 -31.63 13.98 8.87
N ALA A 234 -31.17 14.60 9.95
CA ALA A 234 -31.89 14.66 11.22
C ALA A 234 -33.08 15.64 11.15
N GLU A 235 -32.91 16.76 10.45
CA GLU A 235 -33.95 17.78 10.24
C GLU A 235 -35.08 17.28 9.32
N ALA A 236 -34.74 16.50 8.28
CA ALA A 236 -35.73 15.87 7.40
C ALA A 236 -36.56 14.77 8.10
N VAL A 237 -35.99 14.06 9.08
CA VAL A 237 -36.72 13.05 9.88
C VAL A 237 -37.60 13.73 10.94
N ALA A 238 -37.15 14.84 11.52
CA ALA A 238 -37.95 15.62 12.47
C ALA A 238 -39.17 16.32 11.82
N ALA A 239 -39.09 16.64 10.52
CA ALA A 239 -40.21 17.25 9.78
C ALA A 239 -41.32 16.24 9.40
N ASP A 240 -40.96 14.96 9.22
CA ASP A 240 -41.90 13.89 8.85
C ASP A 240 -42.75 13.42 10.06
N ASP A 241 -42.20 13.50 11.27
CA ASP A 241 -42.91 13.17 12.52
C ASP A 241 -43.90 14.27 12.98
N THR A 242 -43.84 15.47 12.40
CA THR A 242 -44.73 16.60 12.76
C THR A 242 -46.02 16.69 11.96
N ASP A 243 -46.24 15.84 10.95
CA ASP A 243 -47.42 15.91 10.05
C ASP A 243 -48.48 14.80 10.29
N MET A 244 -48.39 14.07 11.41
CA MET A 244 -49.32 12.97 11.76
C MET A 244 -50.24 13.29 12.95
N GLY A 245 -50.51 14.57 13.22
CA GLY A 245 -51.14 14.98 14.48
C GLY A 245 -52.11 16.16 14.43
N ASP A 246 -52.88 16.38 13.37
CA ASP A 246 -54.13 17.17 13.49
C ASP A 246 -55.11 16.86 12.35
N ASP A 247 -55.90 15.80 12.50
CA ASP A 247 -57.09 15.62 11.66
C ASP A 247 -58.24 15.04 12.49
N GLY A 248 -59.20 15.90 12.83
CA GLY A 248 -60.59 15.48 13.03
C GLY A 248 -61.24 15.84 14.36
N ALA A 249 -61.51 17.13 14.61
CA ALA A 249 -62.57 17.51 15.55
C ALA A 249 -63.35 18.76 15.09
N THR A 250 -64.09 18.63 13.99
CA THR A 250 -65.26 19.47 13.74
C THR A 250 -66.51 18.60 13.59
N LYS A 251 -67.40 18.61 14.60
CA LYS A 251 -68.83 18.34 14.41
C LYS A 251 -69.69 18.71 15.63
N LYS A 252 -70.57 19.68 15.36
CA LYS A 252 -72.00 19.78 15.75
C LYS A 252 -72.41 20.12 17.19
N SER A 253 -72.87 21.38 17.32
CA SER A 253 -74.18 21.80 17.84
C SER A 253 -74.87 20.94 18.92
N ARG A 254 -75.01 21.48 20.13
CA ARG A 254 -76.27 22.05 20.66
C ARG A 254 -76.00 22.82 21.95
#